data_AF-E6K1N7-F1
#
_entry.id   AF-E6K1N7-F1
#
_cell.length_a   1.000
_cell.length_b   1.000
_cell.length_c   1.000
_cell.angle_alpha   90.00
_cell.angle_beta   90.00
_cell.angle_gamma   90.00
#
_symmetry.space_group_name_H-M   'P 1'
#
loop_
_entity.id
_entity.type
_entity.pdbx_description
1 polymer ?
#
loop_
_entity_poly.entity_id
_entity_poly.type
_entity_poly.pdbx_seq_one_letter_code
_entity_poly.pdbx_strand_id
1 'polypeptide(L)'
;MSGMNKQNLIERQRFTGERALFGISDTEIRDSAFGDGESPLKHCRNLTVTGTTFDWKYPLWYGDHFQLDDCTFNPTARAGIWYSDHVSVSKTTIKAPKEFRRCKDLRLEEVTIPQAEETLWNCRDLVLDHVSAAGDYFGMGCRNVGIDHLVLEGDYCFDGAKNVTVRNSRFLSKDCFWNCENVTVYGSTISGEYFAWNSRNVTLINCRIDSLQGLCYVDHLVMRNCYLGSTTLAFEYSSDIDAEISGRVESIINPRSGSIHADEIGTVILDPAQPVADDADSSKCENSVQQQSHDLQIFEKGIRKTDFLRLDQVTLVSGTDGETRLVEGQEK
;
A
#
# COMPACT_ATOMS: atom_id res chain seq x y z
N MET A 1 29.45 25.81 26.91
CA MET A 1 28.18 26.56 26.80
C MET A 1 27.88 26.71 25.32
N SER A 2 27.13 25.79 24.73
CA SER A 2 26.70 25.89 23.34
C SER A 2 25.66 27.01 23.26
N GLY A 3 25.96 28.06 22.49
CA GLY A 3 24.97 29.09 22.20
C GLY A 3 23.77 28.46 21.52
N MET A 4 22.63 28.45 22.21
CA MET A 4 21.35 28.25 21.55
C MET A 4 21.19 29.42 20.57
N ASN A 5 21.29 29.13 19.26
CA ASN A 5 20.90 30.08 18.24
C ASN A 5 19.45 30.46 18.52
N LYS A 6 19.20 31.77 18.66
CA LYS A 6 17.87 32.30 18.94
C LYS A 6 17.05 32.12 17.65
N GLN A 7 16.11 31.17 17.63
CA GLN A 7 15.15 31.06 16.53
C GLN A 7 14.36 32.37 16.42
N ASN A 8 14.15 32.86 15.19
CA ASN A 8 13.25 33.99 14.95
C ASN A 8 11.81 33.56 15.26
N LEU A 9 10.97 34.45 15.79
CA LEU A 9 9.56 34.16 16.08
C LEU A 9 8.64 35.03 15.23
N ILE A 10 7.69 34.40 14.54
CA ILE A 10 6.56 35.00 13.84
C ILE A 10 5.29 34.47 14.50
N GLU A 11 4.43 35.36 15.00
CA GLU A 11 3.25 34.93 15.76
C GLU A 11 2.03 35.79 15.42
N ARG A 12 0.85 35.15 15.29
CA ARG A 12 -0.45 35.80 15.06
C ARG A 12 -0.45 36.74 13.85
N GLN A 13 0.19 36.32 12.77
CA GLN A 13 0.24 37.07 11.52
C GLN A 13 -0.67 36.45 10.46
N ARG A 14 -1.14 37.28 9.53
CA ARG A 14 -1.79 36.83 8.29
C ARG A 14 -0.94 37.24 7.11
N PHE A 15 -0.58 36.27 6.29
CA PHE A 15 0.21 36.46 5.08
C PHE A 15 -0.66 36.25 3.84
N THR A 16 -0.41 37.04 2.81
CA THR A 16 -1.06 36.94 1.49
C THR A 16 -0.05 37.32 0.41
N GLY A 17 -0.35 37.01 -0.84
CA GLY A 17 0.53 37.24 -1.98
C GLY A 17 1.52 36.08 -2.20
N GLU A 18 2.09 36.03 -3.40
CA GLU A 18 3.09 35.01 -3.75
C GLU A 18 4.31 35.11 -2.82
N ARG A 19 4.79 33.96 -2.32
CA ARG A 19 6.11 33.86 -1.66
C ARG A 19 6.29 34.71 -0.40
N ALA A 20 5.23 34.86 0.39
CA ALA A 20 5.19 35.76 1.55
C ALA A 20 6.36 35.64 2.53
N LEU A 21 6.88 34.44 2.80
CA LEU A 21 8.03 34.18 3.68
C LEU A 21 9.10 33.34 2.97
N PHE A 22 9.30 33.60 1.68
CA PHE A 22 10.26 32.89 0.86
C PHE A 22 11.68 32.91 1.41
N GLY A 23 12.33 31.74 1.43
CA GLY A 23 13.72 31.60 1.83
C GLY A 23 13.98 31.80 3.33
N ILE A 24 12.94 31.93 4.16
CA ILE A 24 13.12 32.14 5.59
C ILE A 24 13.74 30.89 6.23
N SER A 25 14.63 31.11 7.19
CA SER A 25 15.37 30.05 7.89
C SER A 25 15.30 30.25 9.39
N ASP A 26 15.48 29.16 10.15
CA ASP A 26 15.71 29.20 11.60
C ASP A 26 14.60 29.99 12.32
N THR A 27 13.35 29.69 11.96
CA THR A 27 12.18 30.48 12.35
C THR A 27 11.06 29.59 12.89
N GLU A 28 10.48 30.04 14.00
CA GLU A 28 9.26 29.52 14.57
C GLU A 28 8.06 30.39 14.13
N ILE A 29 7.02 29.75 13.61
CA ILE A 29 5.77 30.38 13.17
C ILE A 29 4.63 29.82 14.02
N ARG A 30 3.94 30.68 14.76
CA ARG A 30 2.84 30.28 15.66
C ARG A 30 1.53 31.01 15.35
N ASP A 31 0.42 30.31 15.50
CA ASP A 31 -0.94 30.86 15.49
C ASP A 31 -1.21 31.81 14.31
N SER A 32 -0.67 31.48 13.14
CA SER A 32 -0.66 32.35 11.97
C SER A 32 -1.51 31.77 10.84
N ALA A 33 -1.73 32.55 9.78
CA ALA A 33 -2.48 32.11 8.61
C ALA A 33 -1.80 32.53 7.30
N PHE A 34 -1.65 31.58 6.38
CA PHE A 34 -1.28 31.85 5.00
C PHE A 34 -2.54 31.82 4.12
N GLY A 35 -3.02 33.02 3.78
CA GLY A 35 -4.18 33.26 2.94
C GLY A 35 -3.89 33.14 1.45
N ASP A 36 -4.67 33.85 0.63
CA ASP A 36 -4.50 33.90 -0.84
C ASP A 36 -3.08 34.31 -1.23
N GLY A 37 -2.36 33.41 -1.92
CA GLY A 37 -0.95 33.56 -2.26
C GLY A 37 -0.25 32.22 -2.39
N GLU A 38 0.38 31.97 -3.54
CA GLU A 38 1.06 30.69 -3.81
C GLU A 38 2.46 30.63 -3.19
N SER A 39 2.91 29.43 -2.80
CA SER A 39 4.30 29.15 -2.40
C SER A 39 4.83 29.97 -1.20
N PRO A 40 4.07 30.15 -0.11
CA PRO A 40 4.46 31.04 0.99
C PRO A 40 5.77 30.68 1.68
N LEU A 41 6.06 29.38 1.86
CA LEU A 41 7.25 28.87 2.57
C LEU A 41 8.16 28.07 1.63
N LYS A 42 8.42 28.61 0.44
CA LYS A 42 9.29 27.98 -0.56
C LYS A 42 10.78 28.28 -0.30
N HIS A 43 11.64 27.28 -0.49
CA HIS A 43 13.09 27.34 -0.23
C HIS A 43 13.47 27.65 1.23
N CYS A 44 12.61 27.26 2.18
CA CYS A 44 12.84 27.51 3.60
C CYS A 44 13.57 26.36 4.29
N ARG A 45 14.18 26.62 5.45
CA ARG A 45 14.83 25.58 6.26
C ARG A 45 14.69 25.79 7.76
N ASN A 46 14.77 24.73 8.55
CA ASN A 46 14.71 24.78 10.02
C ASN A 46 13.50 25.57 10.52
N LEU A 47 12.30 25.16 10.09
CA LEU A 47 11.05 25.79 10.51
C LEU A 47 10.30 24.93 11.50
N THR A 48 9.82 25.56 12.57
CA THR A 48 8.77 25.02 13.43
C THR A 48 7.51 25.82 13.17
N VAL A 49 6.40 25.16 12.85
CA VAL A 49 5.13 25.78 12.49
C VAL A 49 4.04 25.17 13.35
N THR A 50 3.39 25.96 14.18
CA THR A 50 2.40 25.50 15.15
C THR A 50 1.10 26.29 15.05
N GLY A 51 -0.06 25.64 15.22
CA GLY A 51 -1.34 26.33 15.29
C GLY A 51 -1.70 27.11 14.02
N THR A 52 -1.12 26.74 12.87
CA THR A 52 -1.11 27.57 11.67
C THR A 52 -2.03 27.00 10.59
N THR A 53 -2.76 27.89 9.91
CA THR A 53 -3.66 27.53 8.81
C THR A 53 -3.07 27.90 7.46
N PHE A 54 -3.15 26.98 6.51
CA PHE A 54 -2.82 27.19 5.10
C PHE A 54 -4.10 27.16 4.26
N ASP A 55 -4.40 28.26 3.59
CA ASP A 55 -5.60 28.44 2.77
C ASP A 55 -5.31 28.35 1.26
N TRP A 56 -4.05 28.33 0.83
CA TRP A 56 -3.73 28.43 -0.61
C TRP A 56 -2.58 27.52 -1.02
N LYS A 57 -2.38 27.40 -2.33
CA LYS A 57 -1.58 26.33 -2.97
C LYS A 57 -0.08 26.41 -2.68
N TYR A 58 0.54 25.23 -2.74
CA TYR A 58 1.99 25.03 -2.64
C TYR A 58 2.65 25.50 -1.32
N PRO A 59 2.02 25.34 -0.13
CA PRO A 59 2.53 25.81 1.16
C PRO A 59 4.04 25.73 1.37
N LEU A 60 4.64 24.54 1.26
CA LEU A 60 6.04 24.25 1.59
C LEU A 60 6.74 23.50 0.46
N TRP A 61 7.58 24.18 -0.32
CA TRP A 61 8.30 23.56 -1.45
C TRP A 61 9.82 23.73 -1.32
N TYR A 62 10.58 22.70 -1.72
CA TYR A 62 12.05 22.73 -1.74
C TYR A 62 12.66 23.07 -0.38
N GLY A 63 12.13 22.47 0.68
CA GLY A 63 12.53 22.77 2.04
C GLY A 63 13.36 21.69 2.72
N ASP A 64 13.92 22.03 3.87
CA ASP A 64 14.70 21.12 4.69
C ASP A 64 14.45 21.37 6.18
N HIS A 65 14.18 20.33 6.96
CA HIS A 65 13.87 20.41 8.39
C HIS A 65 12.63 21.26 8.68
N PHE A 66 11.45 20.68 8.43
CA PHE A 66 10.16 21.26 8.79
C PHE A 66 9.50 20.44 9.89
N GLN A 67 9.01 21.12 10.91
CA GLN A 67 8.21 20.56 11.99
C GLN A 67 6.88 21.30 12.02
N LEU A 68 5.80 20.61 11.66
CA LEU A 68 4.45 21.15 11.68
C LEU A 68 3.67 20.46 12.80
N ASP A 69 3.03 21.22 13.67
CA ASP A 69 2.21 20.71 14.77
C ASP A 69 0.89 21.46 14.84
N ASP A 70 -0.22 20.76 15.09
CA ASP A 70 -1.55 21.36 15.26
C ASP A 70 -1.92 22.35 14.13
N CYS A 71 -1.68 21.95 12.88
CA CYS A 71 -1.91 22.79 11.71
C CYS A 71 -3.19 22.38 10.97
N THR A 72 -3.65 23.26 10.08
CA THR A 72 -4.79 22.97 9.18
C THR A 72 -4.46 23.36 7.75
N PHE A 73 -4.62 22.43 6.81
CA PHE A 73 -4.58 22.71 5.38
C PHE A 73 -6.00 22.65 4.85
N ASN A 74 -6.51 23.79 4.37
CA ASN A 74 -7.85 23.88 3.79
C ASN A 74 -7.88 23.37 2.34
N PRO A 75 -9.05 23.08 1.74
CA PRO A 75 -9.15 22.41 0.44
C PRO A 75 -8.39 23.03 -0.74
N THR A 76 -8.17 24.34 -0.70
CA THR A 76 -7.40 25.07 -1.70
C THR A 76 -5.88 24.97 -1.51
N ALA A 77 -5.40 24.47 -0.37
CA ALA A 77 -3.99 24.33 -0.01
C ALA A 77 -3.30 23.09 -0.60
N ARG A 78 -3.79 22.61 -1.76
CA ARG A 78 -3.33 21.43 -2.48
C ARG A 78 -1.86 21.51 -2.90
N ALA A 79 -1.30 20.31 -3.18
CA ALA A 79 0.09 20.16 -3.62
C ALA A 79 1.07 20.86 -2.67
N GLY A 80 0.82 20.73 -1.37
CA GLY A 80 1.38 21.61 -0.36
C GLY A 80 2.83 21.35 -0.03
N ILE A 81 3.20 20.10 0.27
CA ILE A 81 4.57 19.79 0.74
C ILE A 81 5.37 18.99 -0.30
N TRP A 82 6.17 19.63 -1.15
CA TRP A 82 6.85 18.95 -2.28
C TRP A 82 8.36 19.18 -2.28
N TYR A 83 9.13 18.16 -2.69
CA TYR A 83 10.59 18.20 -2.83
C TYR A 83 11.33 18.64 -1.55
N SER A 84 10.84 18.20 -0.40
CA SER A 84 11.36 18.60 0.91
C SER A 84 11.90 17.41 1.69
N ASP A 85 12.99 17.66 2.43
CA ASP A 85 13.68 16.65 3.25
C ASP A 85 13.47 16.94 4.75
N HIS A 86 13.47 15.91 5.59
CA HIS A 86 13.32 15.98 7.05
C HIS A 86 12.05 16.73 7.47
N VAL A 87 10.89 16.15 7.15
CA VAL A 87 9.58 16.74 7.44
C VAL A 87 8.88 15.91 8.51
N SER A 88 8.44 16.58 9.58
CA SER A 88 7.59 16.00 10.62
C SER A 88 6.27 16.77 10.68
N VAL A 89 5.16 16.06 10.68
CA VAL A 89 3.82 16.63 10.81
C VAL A 89 3.06 15.87 11.89
N SER A 90 2.61 16.57 12.92
CA SER A 90 1.85 16.01 14.03
C SER A 90 0.50 16.71 14.21
N LYS A 91 -0.52 15.96 14.65
CA LYS A 91 -1.83 16.49 15.12
C LYS A 91 -2.50 17.43 14.13
N THR A 92 -2.34 17.16 12.84
CA THR A 92 -2.67 18.09 11.76
C THR A 92 -3.81 17.53 10.92
N THR A 93 -4.73 18.40 10.51
CA THR A 93 -5.79 18.05 9.55
C THR A 93 -5.47 18.63 8.17
N ILE A 94 -5.43 17.77 7.16
CA ILE A 94 -5.05 18.11 5.80
C ILE A 94 -6.20 17.83 4.84
N LYS A 95 -7.02 18.85 4.56
CA LYS A 95 -8.23 18.71 3.72
C LYS A 95 -7.94 18.97 2.25
N ALA A 96 -6.76 18.65 1.75
CA ALA A 96 -6.34 18.98 0.39
C ALA A 96 -5.56 17.83 -0.26
N PRO A 97 -5.74 17.60 -1.58
CA PRO A 97 -5.09 16.50 -2.29
C PRO A 97 -3.65 16.83 -2.70
N LYS A 98 -2.96 15.78 -3.18
CA LYS A 98 -1.60 15.81 -3.73
C LYS A 98 -0.56 16.24 -2.69
N GLU A 99 -0.78 15.94 -1.43
CA GLU A 99 0.13 16.33 -0.36
C GLU A 99 1.32 15.39 -0.32
N PHE A 100 2.49 15.92 0.05
CA PHE A 100 3.75 15.15 0.11
C PHE A 100 4.13 14.51 -1.23
N ARG A 101 5.01 15.17 -2.00
CA ARG A 101 5.55 14.58 -3.24
C ARG A 101 7.06 14.67 -3.27
N ARG A 102 7.70 13.53 -3.50
CA ARG A 102 9.16 13.38 -3.57
C ARG A 102 9.85 13.94 -2.31
N CYS A 103 9.27 13.67 -1.15
CA CYS A 103 9.86 13.99 0.15
C CYS A 103 10.79 12.87 0.61
N LYS A 104 11.76 13.21 1.46
CA LYS A 104 12.65 12.26 2.15
C LYS A 104 12.58 12.46 3.66
N ASP A 105 12.64 11.38 4.43
CA ASP A 105 12.58 11.42 5.89
C ASP A 105 11.31 12.15 6.35
N LEU A 106 10.17 11.52 6.06
CA LEU A 106 8.84 12.07 6.30
C LEU A 106 8.14 11.31 7.43
N ARG A 107 7.76 12.01 8.48
CA ARG A 107 7.03 11.47 9.63
C ARG A 107 5.67 12.13 9.75
N LEU A 108 4.60 11.33 9.76
CA LEU A 108 3.23 11.76 10.01
C LEU A 108 2.72 11.05 11.28
N GLU A 109 2.29 11.82 12.27
CA GLU A 109 1.80 11.33 13.56
C GLU A 109 0.44 11.97 13.90
N GLU A 110 -0.59 11.18 14.18
CA GLU A 110 -1.94 11.70 14.49
C GLU A 110 -2.47 12.66 13.39
N VAL A 111 -2.26 12.31 12.12
CA VAL A 111 -2.65 13.14 10.96
C VAL A 111 -3.91 12.60 10.31
N THR A 112 -4.84 13.50 9.97
CA THR A 112 -6.07 13.15 9.23
C THR A 112 -6.09 13.84 7.86
N ILE A 113 -6.21 13.05 6.79
CA ILE A 113 -6.19 13.50 5.39
C ILE A 113 -7.48 13.04 4.69
N PRO A 114 -8.63 13.73 4.86
CA PRO A 114 -9.90 13.28 4.28
C PRO A 114 -9.99 13.46 2.75
N GLN A 115 -8.99 14.11 2.13
CA GLN A 115 -8.83 14.25 0.68
C GLN A 115 -7.38 13.96 0.34
N ALA A 116 -7.05 12.68 0.25
CA ALA A 116 -5.69 12.17 0.13
C ALA A 116 -5.31 11.75 -1.29
N GLU A 117 -6.07 12.16 -2.31
CA GLU A 117 -5.82 11.78 -3.69
C GLU A 117 -4.40 12.17 -4.11
N GLU A 118 -3.66 11.20 -4.68
CA GLU A 118 -2.27 11.36 -5.12
C GLU A 118 -1.28 11.84 -4.04
N THR A 119 -1.55 11.53 -2.77
CA THR A 119 -0.73 11.92 -1.62
C THR A 119 0.42 10.93 -1.40
N LEU A 120 1.56 11.41 -0.87
CA LEU A 120 2.81 10.65 -0.64
C LEU A 120 3.53 10.15 -1.89
N TRP A 121 3.26 10.67 -3.07
CA TRP A 121 3.89 10.15 -4.30
C TRP A 121 5.42 10.25 -4.31
N ASN A 122 6.07 9.10 -4.55
CA ASN A 122 7.51 8.94 -4.69
C ASN A 122 8.31 9.46 -3.47
N CYS A 123 7.73 9.38 -2.28
CA CYS A 123 8.45 9.71 -1.06
C CYS A 123 9.36 8.55 -0.63
N ARG A 124 10.34 8.83 0.24
CA ARG A 124 11.24 7.81 0.80
C ARG A 124 11.52 8.02 2.27
N ASP A 125 11.78 6.93 2.98
CA ASP A 125 12.04 6.91 4.42
C ASP A 125 10.84 7.50 5.18
N LEU A 126 9.69 6.81 5.06
CA LEU A 126 8.40 7.25 5.60
C LEU A 126 8.08 6.54 6.91
N VAL A 127 7.53 7.30 7.86
CA VAL A 127 6.89 6.77 9.07
C VAL A 127 5.48 7.35 9.18
N LEU A 128 4.48 6.48 9.21
CA LEU A 128 3.08 6.83 9.44
C LEU A 128 2.64 6.20 10.77
N ASP A 129 2.19 7.01 11.71
CA ASP A 129 1.71 6.57 13.02
C ASP A 129 0.36 7.22 13.33
N HIS A 130 -0.67 6.40 13.56
CA HIS A 130 -2.04 6.89 13.84
C HIS A 130 -2.55 7.86 12.76
N VAL A 131 -2.48 7.44 11.50
CA VAL A 131 -2.92 8.25 10.34
C VAL A 131 -4.27 7.76 9.83
N SER A 132 -5.15 8.69 9.47
CA SER A 132 -6.40 8.39 8.75
C SER A 132 -6.39 9.12 7.41
N ALA A 133 -6.64 8.42 6.31
CA ALA A 133 -6.61 9.00 4.97
C ALA A 133 -7.70 8.43 4.06
N ALA A 134 -8.22 9.26 3.16
CA ALA A 134 -9.19 8.85 2.15
C ALA A 134 -8.82 9.44 0.77
N GLY A 135 -8.46 8.61 -0.20
CA GLY A 135 -8.16 9.04 -1.57
C GLY A 135 -7.31 8.06 -2.37
N ASP A 136 -7.47 8.09 -3.69
CA ASP A 136 -6.82 7.16 -4.61
C ASP A 136 -5.32 7.43 -4.78
N TYR A 137 -4.59 6.38 -5.12
CA TYR A 137 -3.14 6.38 -5.34
C TYR A 137 -2.33 6.92 -4.16
N PHE A 138 -2.84 6.76 -2.93
CA PHE A 138 -2.10 7.12 -1.72
C PHE A 138 -0.82 6.30 -1.62
N GLY A 139 0.35 6.94 -1.50
CA GLY A 139 1.63 6.25 -1.30
C GLY A 139 2.27 5.66 -2.56
N MET A 140 1.84 6.07 -3.76
CA MET A 140 2.39 5.55 -5.03
C MET A 140 3.92 5.75 -5.12
N GLY A 141 4.66 4.69 -5.43
CA GLY A 141 6.11 4.70 -5.66
C GLY A 141 6.95 4.98 -4.41
N CYS A 142 6.36 4.86 -3.21
CA CYS A 142 7.09 5.05 -1.95
C CYS A 142 8.18 4.01 -1.71
N ARG A 143 9.21 4.37 -0.95
CA ARG A 143 10.28 3.43 -0.57
C ARG A 143 10.65 3.55 0.90
N ASN A 144 10.92 2.43 1.56
CA ASN A 144 11.26 2.35 2.98
C ASN A 144 10.14 2.96 3.84
N VAL A 145 9.06 2.22 3.99
CA VAL A 145 7.81 2.70 4.60
C VAL A 145 7.52 1.91 5.86
N GLY A 146 7.42 2.60 7.00
CA GLY A 146 6.91 2.07 8.25
C GLY A 146 5.52 2.62 8.54
N ILE A 147 4.55 1.75 8.82
CA ILE A 147 3.16 2.10 9.09
C ILE A 147 2.71 1.41 10.37
N ASP A 148 2.10 2.17 11.28
CA ASP A 148 1.40 1.68 12.45
C ASP A 148 0.07 2.45 12.64
N HIS A 149 -1.03 1.73 12.86
CA HIS A 149 -2.37 2.31 13.03
C HIS A 149 -2.83 3.22 11.87
N LEU A 150 -2.64 2.80 10.61
CA LEU A 150 -3.23 3.47 9.45
C LEU A 150 -4.66 3.01 9.19
N VAL A 151 -5.57 3.96 8.98
CA VAL A 151 -6.90 3.71 8.41
C VAL A 151 -6.95 4.36 7.03
N LEU A 152 -7.06 3.56 5.98
CA LEU A 152 -7.01 4.03 4.60
C LEU A 152 -8.22 3.56 3.80
N GLU A 153 -8.88 4.51 3.14
CA GLU A 153 -9.90 4.28 2.12
C GLU A 153 -9.42 4.86 0.77
N GLY A 154 -9.52 4.09 -0.31
CA GLY A 154 -9.16 4.58 -1.65
C GLY A 154 -8.48 3.52 -2.50
N ASP A 155 -8.42 3.73 -3.81
CA ASP A 155 -7.98 2.72 -4.76
C ASP A 155 -6.49 2.83 -5.12
N TYR A 156 -5.88 1.71 -5.51
CA TYR A 156 -4.47 1.62 -5.98
C TYR A 156 -3.46 2.14 -4.95
N CYS A 157 -3.73 1.87 -3.68
CA CYS A 157 -2.93 2.36 -2.57
C CYS A 157 -1.57 1.66 -2.55
N PHE A 158 -0.51 2.44 -2.41
CA PHE A 158 0.89 2.00 -2.42
C PHE A 158 1.35 1.34 -3.72
N ASP A 159 0.72 1.62 -4.87
CA ASP A 159 1.18 1.10 -6.17
C ASP A 159 2.68 1.38 -6.39
N GLY A 160 3.44 0.33 -6.70
CA GLY A 160 4.87 0.40 -6.98
C GLY A 160 5.75 0.64 -5.74
N ALA A 161 5.21 0.50 -4.53
CA ALA A 161 5.98 0.72 -3.30
C ALA A 161 6.99 -0.39 -3.02
N LYS A 162 8.10 -0.03 -2.35
CA LYS A 162 9.17 -0.97 -1.99
C LYS A 162 9.59 -0.87 -0.53
N ASN A 163 9.90 -2.02 0.08
CA ASN A 163 10.32 -2.13 1.48
C ASN A 163 9.28 -1.52 2.42
N VAL A 164 8.11 -2.15 2.47
CA VAL A 164 6.96 -1.67 3.24
C VAL A 164 6.71 -2.57 4.43
N THR A 165 6.58 -2.00 5.62
CA THR A 165 6.17 -2.72 6.82
C THR A 165 4.94 -2.06 7.44
N VAL A 166 3.88 -2.83 7.61
CA VAL A 166 2.58 -2.36 8.11
C VAL A 166 2.18 -3.11 9.37
N ARG A 167 1.64 -2.39 10.37
CA ARG A 167 1.13 -2.96 11.62
C ARG A 167 -0.21 -2.35 11.99
N ASN A 168 -1.09 -3.15 12.61
CA ASN A 168 -2.32 -2.70 13.27
C ASN A 168 -3.20 -1.78 12.40
N SER A 169 -3.26 -2.03 11.10
CA SER A 169 -3.85 -1.11 10.13
C SER A 169 -5.11 -1.68 9.47
N ARG A 170 -5.91 -0.81 8.85
CA ARG A 170 -7.10 -1.17 8.10
C ARG A 170 -7.12 -0.51 6.73
N PHE A 171 -7.31 -1.33 5.70
CA PHE A 171 -7.40 -0.91 4.31
C PHE A 171 -8.78 -1.26 3.75
N LEU A 172 -9.44 -0.27 3.18
CA LEU A 172 -10.60 -0.42 2.31
C LEU A 172 -10.21 0.12 0.93
N SER A 173 -9.85 -0.77 0.02
CA SER A 173 -9.23 -0.37 -1.24
C SER A 173 -9.61 -1.33 -2.33
N LYS A 174 -9.94 -0.86 -3.53
CA LYS A 174 -10.09 -1.78 -4.67
C LYS A 174 -8.82 -2.61 -4.88
N ASP A 175 -7.64 -2.01 -4.77
CA ASP A 175 -6.36 -2.70 -4.82
C ASP A 175 -5.34 -1.97 -3.96
N CYS A 176 -4.70 -2.68 -3.04
CA CYS A 176 -3.58 -2.15 -2.28
C CYS A 176 -2.35 -3.04 -2.45
N PHE A 177 -1.19 -2.40 -2.49
CA PHE A 177 0.11 -3.02 -2.76
C PHE A 177 0.24 -3.64 -4.16
N TRP A 178 -0.35 -3.01 -5.18
CA TRP A 178 -0.11 -3.38 -6.57
C TRP A 178 1.36 -3.11 -6.96
N ASN A 179 1.98 -3.99 -7.77
CA ASN A 179 3.34 -3.83 -8.29
C ASN A 179 4.43 -3.63 -7.21
N CYS A 180 4.25 -4.21 -6.03
CA CYS A 180 5.11 -3.95 -4.88
C CYS A 180 6.25 -4.95 -4.72
N GLU A 181 7.27 -4.57 -3.95
CA GLU A 181 8.41 -5.43 -3.61
C GLU A 181 8.76 -5.32 -2.11
N ASN A 182 8.96 -6.46 -1.45
CA ASN A 182 9.30 -6.55 -0.02
C ASN A 182 8.23 -5.89 0.86
N VAL A 183 7.05 -6.50 0.91
CA VAL A 183 5.92 -6.03 1.73
C VAL A 183 5.71 -6.98 2.91
N THR A 184 5.65 -6.43 4.12
CA THR A 184 5.32 -7.21 5.32
C THR A 184 4.19 -6.56 6.09
N VAL A 185 3.10 -7.30 6.33
CA VAL A 185 1.91 -6.80 7.03
C VAL A 185 1.64 -7.67 8.25
N TYR A 186 1.41 -7.01 9.39
CA TYR A 186 1.10 -7.64 10.67
C TYR A 186 -0.24 -7.16 11.21
N GLY A 187 -1.06 -8.08 11.73
CA GLY A 187 -2.19 -7.74 12.60
C GLY A 187 -3.19 -6.76 11.98
N SER A 188 -3.39 -6.83 10.67
CA SER A 188 -4.13 -5.82 9.90
C SER A 188 -5.31 -6.43 9.14
N THR A 189 -6.28 -5.59 8.81
CA THR A 189 -7.46 -5.98 8.03
C THR A 189 -7.40 -5.34 6.64
N ILE A 190 -7.59 -6.13 5.60
CA ILE A 190 -7.60 -5.70 4.20
C ILE A 190 -8.93 -6.13 3.58
N SER A 191 -9.65 -5.18 3.01
CA SER A 191 -10.89 -5.44 2.27
C SER A 191 -10.80 -4.77 0.90
N GLY A 192 -11.00 -5.54 -0.16
CA GLY A 192 -10.83 -5.03 -1.52
C GLY A 192 -11.31 -5.94 -2.62
N GLU A 193 -11.12 -5.53 -3.87
CA GLU A 193 -11.32 -6.42 -5.03
C GLU A 193 -10.04 -7.24 -5.25
N TYR A 194 -8.91 -6.55 -5.27
CA TYR A 194 -7.56 -7.06 -5.46
C TYR A 194 -6.69 -6.75 -4.24
N PHE A 195 -5.57 -7.46 -4.11
CA PHE A 195 -4.59 -7.24 -3.06
C PHE A 195 -3.24 -7.81 -3.45
N ALA A 196 -2.18 -7.02 -3.25
CA ALA A 196 -0.79 -7.41 -3.51
C ALA A 196 -0.56 -7.92 -4.95
N TRP A 197 -1.37 -7.46 -5.91
CA TRP A 197 -1.33 -7.97 -7.27
C TRP A 197 0.04 -7.69 -7.91
N ASN A 198 0.60 -8.64 -8.69
CA ASN A 198 1.87 -8.47 -9.41
C ASN A 198 3.04 -8.03 -8.50
N SER A 199 3.13 -8.61 -7.31
CA SER A 199 4.11 -8.21 -6.30
C SER A 199 5.13 -9.30 -6.01
N ARG A 200 6.24 -8.93 -5.36
CA ARG A 200 7.29 -9.88 -4.97
C ARG A 200 7.67 -9.76 -3.50
N ASN A 201 7.95 -10.88 -2.85
CA ASN A 201 8.34 -10.99 -1.45
C ASN A 201 7.28 -10.36 -0.52
N VAL A 202 6.10 -10.99 -0.48
CA VAL A 202 4.99 -10.55 0.36
C VAL A 202 4.88 -11.46 1.57
N THR A 203 4.83 -10.89 2.77
CA THR A 203 4.69 -11.62 4.04
C THR A 203 3.52 -11.07 4.85
N LEU A 204 2.61 -11.95 5.25
CA LEU A 204 1.37 -11.59 5.96
C LEU A 204 1.30 -12.41 7.24
N ILE A 205 1.13 -11.74 8.39
CA ILE A 205 1.15 -12.39 9.70
C ILE A 205 -0.03 -11.86 10.52
N ASN A 206 -0.91 -12.75 10.99
CA ASN A 206 -2.10 -12.39 11.78
C ASN A 206 -3.05 -11.42 11.05
N CYS A 207 -3.17 -11.53 9.73
CA CYS A 207 -3.99 -10.63 8.92
C CYS A 207 -5.38 -11.22 8.62
N ARG A 208 -6.38 -10.34 8.51
CA ARG A 208 -7.70 -10.67 7.97
C ARG A 208 -7.85 -10.05 6.58
N ILE A 209 -8.24 -10.86 5.61
CA ILE A 209 -8.33 -10.48 4.20
C ILE A 209 -9.69 -10.89 3.67
N ASP A 210 -10.37 -9.97 2.98
CA ASP A 210 -11.61 -10.21 2.25
C ASP A 210 -11.43 -9.63 0.83
N SER A 211 -11.38 -10.49 -0.20
CA SER A 211 -11.01 -10.07 -1.58
C SER A 211 -11.63 -10.90 -2.72
N LEU A 212 -11.93 -10.30 -3.87
CA LEU A 212 -12.42 -11.04 -5.06
C LEU A 212 -11.31 -11.77 -5.84
N GLN A 213 -10.12 -11.17 -5.96
CA GLN A 213 -8.95 -11.65 -6.71
C GLN A 213 -7.67 -11.17 -5.99
N GLY A 214 -7.55 -11.54 -4.72
CA GLY A 214 -6.39 -11.19 -3.91
C GLY A 214 -5.21 -12.13 -4.16
N LEU A 215 -4.00 -11.63 -3.97
CA LEU A 215 -2.77 -12.42 -3.94
C LEU A 215 -2.44 -13.12 -5.25
N CYS A 216 -2.88 -12.56 -6.38
CA CYS A 216 -2.56 -13.07 -7.70
C CYS A 216 -1.22 -12.50 -8.19
N TYR A 217 -0.49 -13.28 -8.99
CA TYR A 217 0.79 -12.95 -9.61
C TYR A 217 1.84 -12.52 -8.58
N VAL A 218 1.79 -13.13 -7.38
CA VAL A 218 2.75 -12.87 -6.32
C VAL A 218 3.90 -13.85 -6.43
N ASP A 219 5.11 -13.34 -6.56
CA ASP A 219 6.34 -14.13 -6.49
C ASP A 219 6.89 -14.13 -5.05
N HIS A 220 7.01 -15.29 -4.42
CA HIS A 220 7.38 -15.48 -3.01
C HIS A 220 6.34 -14.87 -2.05
N LEU A 221 5.38 -15.71 -1.65
CA LEU A 221 4.29 -15.33 -0.73
C LEU A 221 4.35 -16.15 0.55
N VAL A 222 4.50 -15.49 1.69
CA VAL A 222 4.44 -16.12 3.02
C VAL A 222 3.22 -15.64 3.77
N MET A 223 2.42 -16.56 4.31
CA MET A 223 1.27 -16.24 5.16
C MET A 223 1.31 -17.08 6.43
N ARG A 224 1.08 -16.45 7.59
CA ARG A 224 1.02 -17.11 8.90
C ARG A 224 -0.18 -16.64 9.67
N ASN A 225 -1.00 -17.59 10.12
CA ASN A 225 -2.19 -17.32 10.93
C ASN A 225 -3.09 -16.24 10.30
N CYS A 226 -3.32 -16.34 8.99
CA CYS A 226 -4.17 -15.40 8.25
C CYS A 226 -5.60 -15.94 8.14
N TYR A 227 -6.59 -15.07 8.07
CA TYR A 227 -7.98 -15.44 7.81
C TYR A 227 -8.44 -14.82 6.48
N LEU A 228 -8.86 -15.66 5.53
CA LEU A 228 -9.31 -15.27 4.19
C LEU A 228 -10.83 -15.47 4.10
N GLY A 229 -11.61 -14.52 4.60
CA GLY A 229 -13.03 -14.74 4.89
C GLY A 229 -13.88 -14.96 3.66
N SER A 230 -14.12 -13.88 2.91
CA SER A 230 -14.88 -13.91 1.65
C SER A 230 -13.96 -13.85 0.43
N THR A 231 -12.81 -14.52 0.53
CA THR A 231 -11.80 -14.48 -0.54
C THR A 231 -12.04 -15.53 -1.62
N THR A 232 -12.24 -15.06 -2.84
CA THR A 232 -12.41 -15.90 -4.04
C THR A 232 -11.27 -15.65 -5.03
N LEU A 233 -11.14 -16.53 -6.04
CA LEU A 233 -10.23 -16.43 -7.18
C LEU A 233 -8.79 -16.00 -6.82
N ALA A 234 -8.31 -16.49 -5.68
CA ALA A 234 -7.01 -16.08 -5.15
C ALA A 234 -5.87 -16.93 -5.71
N PHE A 235 -4.66 -16.40 -5.59
CA PHE A 235 -3.38 -17.07 -5.89
C PHE A 235 -3.09 -17.33 -7.37
N GLU A 236 -3.81 -16.70 -8.30
CA GLU A 236 -3.60 -16.89 -9.74
C GLU A 236 -2.14 -16.63 -10.13
N TYR A 237 -1.45 -17.63 -10.66
CA TYR A 237 -0.04 -17.61 -11.04
C TYR A 237 0.96 -17.21 -9.96
N SER A 238 0.55 -17.26 -8.69
CA SER A 238 1.46 -16.98 -7.58
C SER A 238 2.43 -18.15 -7.36
N SER A 239 3.70 -17.83 -7.10
CA SER A 239 4.81 -18.77 -7.00
C SER A 239 5.50 -18.70 -5.63
N ASP A 240 6.15 -19.80 -5.25
CA ASP A 240 6.82 -19.96 -3.95
C ASP A 240 5.91 -19.54 -2.79
N ILE A 241 4.68 -20.08 -2.82
CA ILE A 241 3.67 -19.84 -1.80
C ILE A 241 3.99 -20.71 -0.57
N ASP A 242 3.95 -20.11 0.61
CA ASP A 242 3.98 -20.78 1.90
C ASP A 242 2.89 -20.14 2.78
N ALA A 243 1.66 -20.65 2.64
CA ALA A 243 0.48 -20.05 3.25
C ALA A 243 -0.17 -20.95 4.32
N GLU A 244 -0.26 -20.44 5.54
CA GLU A 244 -1.06 -21.00 6.63
C GLU A 244 -2.27 -20.09 6.90
N ILE A 245 -3.46 -20.61 6.60
CA ILE A 245 -4.72 -19.90 6.63
C ILE A 245 -5.66 -20.59 7.61
N SER A 246 -6.26 -19.81 8.51
CA SER A 246 -7.34 -20.28 9.38
C SER A 246 -8.69 -20.07 8.70
N GLY A 247 -9.59 -21.04 8.84
CA GLY A 247 -10.90 -21.02 8.22
C GLY A 247 -10.90 -21.47 6.76
N ARG A 248 -12.01 -21.16 6.08
CA ARG A 248 -12.29 -21.56 4.71
C ARG A 248 -11.76 -20.52 3.72
N VAL A 249 -11.07 -20.96 2.68
CA VAL A 249 -10.83 -20.17 1.45
C VAL A 249 -11.90 -20.53 0.43
N GLU A 250 -12.63 -19.55 -0.10
CA GLU A 250 -13.78 -19.84 -0.98
C GLU A 250 -13.36 -20.39 -2.34
N SER A 251 -12.39 -19.75 -3.00
CA SER A 251 -11.79 -20.33 -4.20
C SER A 251 -10.36 -19.92 -4.48
N ILE A 252 -9.64 -20.87 -5.08
CA ILE A 252 -8.26 -20.76 -5.55
C ILE A 252 -8.27 -20.98 -7.06
N ILE A 253 -7.47 -20.22 -7.80
CA ILE A 253 -7.35 -20.36 -9.26
C ILE A 253 -5.88 -20.40 -9.66
N ASN A 254 -5.50 -21.37 -10.51
CA ASN A 254 -4.20 -21.49 -11.17
C ASN A 254 -2.94 -21.10 -10.34
N PRO A 255 -2.75 -21.57 -9.09
CA PRO A 255 -1.50 -21.31 -8.37
C PRO A 255 -0.32 -21.94 -9.11
N ARG A 256 0.84 -21.24 -9.16
CA ARG A 256 2.02 -21.70 -9.91
C ARG A 256 2.86 -22.68 -9.11
N SER A 257 3.24 -22.34 -7.88
CA SER A 257 4.05 -23.23 -7.03
C SER A 257 3.92 -22.93 -5.53
N GLY A 258 4.18 -23.93 -4.68
CA GLY A 258 4.25 -23.80 -3.22
C GLY A 258 3.25 -24.66 -2.45
N SER A 259 2.90 -24.24 -1.23
CA SER A 259 1.96 -24.89 -0.34
C SER A 259 0.93 -23.94 0.24
N ILE A 260 -0.35 -24.33 0.17
CA ILE A 260 -1.48 -23.62 0.77
C ILE A 260 -2.18 -24.57 1.75
N HIS A 261 -2.19 -24.21 3.04
CA HIS A 261 -2.86 -24.94 4.10
C HIS A 261 -4.02 -24.11 4.65
N ALA A 262 -5.22 -24.68 4.65
CA ALA A 262 -6.43 -24.05 5.19
C ALA A 262 -7.31 -25.08 5.93
N ASP A 263 -8.25 -24.62 6.77
CA ASP A 263 -9.20 -25.54 7.41
C ASP A 263 -10.15 -26.15 6.36
N GLU A 264 -10.55 -25.36 5.36
CA GLU A 264 -11.36 -25.79 4.23
C GLU A 264 -10.95 -25.02 2.96
N ILE A 265 -10.95 -25.71 1.81
CA ILE A 265 -10.80 -25.09 0.49
C ILE A 265 -12.07 -25.42 -0.29
N GLY A 266 -12.82 -24.39 -0.69
CA GLY A 266 -14.09 -24.54 -1.37
C GLY A 266 -13.93 -25.06 -2.80
N THR A 267 -13.56 -24.17 -3.72
CA THR A 267 -13.38 -24.50 -5.15
C THR A 267 -11.94 -24.27 -5.60
N VAL A 268 -11.37 -25.24 -6.30
CA VAL A 268 -10.09 -25.10 -6.99
C VAL A 268 -10.36 -25.10 -8.49
N ILE A 269 -9.94 -24.03 -9.16
CA ILE A 269 -10.14 -23.80 -10.59
C ILE A 269 -8.78 -23.96 -11.28
N LEU A 270 -8.70 -24.91 -12.21
CA LEU A 270 -7.50 -25.17 -13.01
C LEU A 270 -7.84 -24.98 -14.49
N ASP A 271 -7.41 -23.87 -15.06
CA ASP A 271 -7.58 -23.57 -16.49
C ASP A 271 -6.26 -23.87 -17.24
N PRO A 272 -6.19 -24.96 -18.01
CA PRO A 272 -4.99 -25.34 -18.76
C PRO A 272 -4.76 -24.49 -20.02
N ALA A 273 -5.74 -23.69 -20.46
CA ALA A 273 -5.65 -22.91 -21.70
C ALA A 273 -4.98 -21.55 -21.51
N GLN A 274 -4.71 -21.14 -20.27
CA GLN A 274 -3.99 -19.91 -20.01
C GLN A 274 -2.49 -20.18 -19.94
N PRO A 275 -1.70 -19.63 -20.88
CA PRO A 275 -0.27 -19.84 -20.87
C PRO A 275 0.31 -19.30 -19.56
N VAL A 276 1.05 -20.16 -18.87
CA VAL A 276 1.98 -19.75 -17.83
C VAL A 276 2.90 -18.72 -18.50
N ALA A 277 2.73 -17.44 -18.17
CA ALA A 277 3.65 -16.42 -18.64
C ALA A 277 5.01 -16.71 -17.98
N ASP A 278 5.89 -17.36 -18.73
CA ASP A 278 7.29 -17.48 -18.35
C ASP A 278 7.88 -16.07 -18.25
N ASP A 279 8.20 -15.71 -17.01
CA ASP A 279 9.17 -14.74 -16.52
C ASP A 279 9.61 -13.61 -17.47
N ALA A 280 9.36 -12.39 -17.01
CA ALA A 280 9.95 -11.12 -17.42
C ALA A 280 11.30 -11.17 -18.16
N ASP A 281 11.27 -11.09 -19.50
CA ASP A 281 12.17 -10.24 -20.29
C ASP A 281 11.53 -9.90 -21.65
N SER A 282 10.90 -8.72 -21.72
CA SER A 282 10.26 -8.19 -22.91
C SER A 282 11.29 -7.66 -23.92
N SER A 283 12.18 -8.50 -24.44
CA SER A 283 12.95 -8.20 -25.66
C SER A 283 13.62 -9.43 -26.27
N LYS A 284 12.90 -10.13 -27.15
CA LYS A 284 13.34 -11.02 -28.26
C LYS A 284 12.46 -12.27 -28.32
N CYS A 285 11.64 -12.39 -29.35
CA CYS A 285 11.76 -13.46 -30.35
C CYS A 285 10.50 -13.60 -31.20
N GLU A 286 10.75 -13.63 -32.51
CA GLU A 286 9.83 -14.11 -33.54
C GLU A 286 9.72 -15.65 -33.49
N ASN A 287 8.52 -16.12 -33.82
CA ASN A 287 8.14 -17.36 -34.48
C ASN A 287 8.31 -18.75 -33.83
N SER A 288 7.21 -19.49 -34.05
CA SER A 288 7.04 -20.94 -34.27
C SER A 288 6.89 -21.85 -33.05
N VAL A 289 5.66 -22.35 -32.88
CA VAL A 289 5.36 -23.53 -32.05
C VAL A 289 4.81 -24.62 -32.98
N GLN A 290 5.54 -25.73 -33.07
CA GLN A 290 5.05 -27.04 -33.48
C GLN A 290 5.05 -27.96 -32.25
N GLN A 291 3.97 -28.74 -32.11
CA GLN A 291 3.84 -29.99 -31.33
C GLN A 291 3.93 -29.85 -29.79
N GLN A 292 3.25 -30.64 -28.95
CA GLN A 292 2.64 -31.96 -29.12
C GLN A 292 1.63 -32.18 -27.98
N SER A 293 0.53 -32.88 -28.25
CA SER A 293 -0.50 -33.30 -27.30
C SER A 293 0.06 -34.25 -26.23
N HIS A 294 -0.26 -34.03 -24.96
CA HIS A 294 -0.25 -35.05 -23.91
C HIS A 294 -1.59 -35.02 -23.16
N ASP A 295 -2.14 -36.22 -22.95
CA ASP A 295 -3.47 -36.51 -22.45
C ASP A 295 -3.71 -35.95 -21.02
N LEU A 296 -4.81 -35.21 -20.85
CA LEU A 296 -5.34 -34.78 -19.55
C LEU A 296 -6.16 -35.93 -18.92
N GLN A 297 -5.76 -36.35 -17.71
CA GLN A 297 -6.56 -37.23 -16.87
C GLN A 297 -7.49 -36.37 -16.00
N ILE A 298 -8.79 -36.45 -16.28
CA ILE A 298 -9.85 -35.79 -15.50
C ILE A 298 -10.01 -36.48 -14.14
N PHE A 299 -9.77 -35.75 -13.05
CA PHE A 299 -10.05 -36.23 -11.68
C PHE A 299 -11.38 -35.66 -11.18
N GLU A 300 -12.49 -36.36 -11.43
CA GLU A 300 -13.73 -36.16 -10.67
C GLU A 300 -13.74 -37.06 -9.43
N LYS A 301 -13.29 -36.57 -8.28
CA LYS A 301 -13.67 -37.14 -6.99
C LYS A 301 -13.87 -36.05 -5.94
N GLY A 302 -15.00 -36.13 -5.23
CA GLY A 302 -15.23 -35.39 -4.00
C GLY A 302 -14.18 -35.76 -2.95
N ILE A 303 -13.43 -34.75 -2.54
CA ILE A 303 -12.28 -34.79 -1.65
C ILE A 303 -12.80 -34.71 -0.20
N ARG A 304 -12.39 -35.61 0.71
CA ARG A 304 -12.80 -35.65 2.14
C ARG A 304 -11.62 -35.66 3.13
N LYS A 305 -11.71 -34.74 4.10
CA LYS A 305 -11.17 -34.66 5.47
C LYS A 305 -9.66 -34.64 5.76
N THR A 306 -8.77 -35.17 4.91
CA THR A 306 -7.30 -35.00 5.07
C THR A 306 -6.59 -35.07 3.73
N ASP A 307 -7.20 -34.48 2.70
CA ASP A 307 -6.73 -34.71 1.35
C ASP A 307 -5.61 -33.74 0.98
N PHE A 308 -4.50 -34.34 0.59
CA PHE A 308 -3.39 -33.65 -0.04
C PHE A 308 -3.64 -33.66 -1.54
N LEU A 309 -3.96 -32.50 -2.13
CA LEU A 309 -3.93 -32.35 -3.58
C LEU A 309 -2.54 -31.90 -3.98
N ARG A 310 -1.83 -32.76 -4.71
CA ARG A 310 -0.56 -32.42 -5.34
C ARG A 310 -0.80 -32.17 -6.81
N LEU A 311 -0.80 -30.90 -7.19
CA LEU A 311 -0.55 -30.47 -8.57
C LEU A 311 0.98 -30.46 -8.72
N ASP A 312 1.52 -30.71 -9.92
CA ASP A 312 2.96 -31.02 -10.10
C ASP A 312 3.93 -30.07 -9.38
N GLN A 313 3.53 -28.83 -9.12
CA GLN A 313 4.30 -27.82 -8.38
C GLN A 313 3.58 -27.19 -7.17
N VAL A 314 2.33 -27.54 -6.88
CA VAL A 314 1.53 -26.96 -5.77
C VAL A 314 0.96 -28.05 -4.88
N THR A 315 1.08 -27.86 -3.56
CA THR A 315 0.45 -28.70 -2.54
C THR A 315 -0.69 -27.94 -1.87
N LEU A 316 -1.91 -28.46 -1.96
CA LEU A 316 -3.05 -27.97 -1.19
C LEU A 316 -3.36 -28.94 -0.05
N VAL A 317 -3.58 -28.40 1.16
CA VAL A 317 -3.89 -29.19 2.35
C VAL A 317 -5.15 -28.61 3.03
N SER A 318 -6.17 -29.43 3.24
CA SER A 318 -7.40 -29.08 3.95
C SER A 318 -7.58 -29.88 5.26
N GLY A 319 -8.13 -29.24 6.30
CA GLY A 319 -8.12 -29.76 7.69
C GLY A 319 -9.48 -30.11 8.33
N THR A 320 -10.61 -30.06 7.62
CA THR A 320 -11.95 -30.35 8.17
C THR A 320 -12.86 -31.11 7.18
N ASP A 321 -14.05 -31.58 7.64
CA ASP A 321 -15.02 -32.46 6.93
C ASP A 321 -15.60 -31.95 5.59
N GLY A 322 -15.20 -30.78 5.10
CA GLY A 322 -15.75 -30.16 3.89
C GLY A 322 -15.40 -30.90 2.60
N GLU A 323 -16.31 -30.86 1.62
CA GLU A 323 -16.04 -31.36 0.26
C GLU A 323 -15.33 -30.29 -0.57
N THR A 324 -14.07 -30.52 -0.97
CA THR A 324 -13.39 -29.67 -1.97
C THR A 324 -13.84 -30.04 -3.37
N ARG A 325 -14.14 -29.03 -4.20
CA ARG A 325 -14.55 -29.18 -5.60
C ARG A 325 -13.40 -28.80 -6.53
N LEU A 326 -13.08 -29.69 -7.47
CA LEU A 326 -12.16 -29.41 -8.58
C LEU A 326 -12.99 -29.08 -9.83
N VAL A 327 -12.63 -27.98 -10.50
CA VAL A 327 -13.24 -27.58 -11.77
C VAL A 327 -12.12 -27.32 -12.77
N GLU A 328 -12.13 -28.08 -13.86
CA GLU A 328 -11.30 -27.79 -15.04
C GLU A 328 -11.95 -26.65 -15.83
N GLY A 329 -11.17 -25.63 -16.19
CA GLY A 329 -11.64 -24.51 -17.00
C GLY A 329 -12.15 -25.01 -18.35
N GLN A 330 -13.45 -24.83 -18.63
CA GLN A 330 -13.97 -25.07 -19.97
C GLN A 330 -13.55 -23.90 -20.87
N GLU A 331 -12.97 -24.23 -22.03
CA GLU A 331 -12.67 -23.28 -23.12
C GLU A 331 -13.87 -22.33 -23.33
N LYS A 332 -13.64 -21.03 -23.19
CA LYS A 332 -14.63 -19.98 -23.51
C LYS A 332 -14.30 -19.27 -24.81
#